data_AF-A0A345IGA9-F1
#
_entry.id   AF-A0A345IGA9-F1
#
_cell.length_a   1.000
_cell.length_b   1.000
_cell.length_c   1.000
_cell.angle_alpha   90.00
_cell.angle_beta   90.00
_cell.angle_gamma   90.00
#
_symmetry.space_group_name_H-M   'P 1'
#
loop_
_entity.id
_entity.type
_entity.pdbx_description
1 polymer ?
#
loop_
_entity_poly.entity_id
_entity_poly.type
_entity_poly.pdbx_seq_one_letter_code
_entity_poly.pdbx_strand_id
1 'polypeptide(L)'
;MTDLPADLTLTLPEWDAFLARLYERDDRLDLRAGDATYPESETVDAYVLSGHAEALQSAEVDGDLWGTLEDIEEEAGSEAEGWAKICAFYRDRGCVLLRVTGTEEPEEWIFSAALLRRLGLLD
;
A
#
# COMPACT_ATOMS: atom_id res chain seq x y z
N MET A 1 12.73 4.91 -22.10
CA MET A 1 12.43 5.43 -20.75
C MET A 1 10.96 5.17 -20.52
N THR A 2 10.64 4.14 -19.74
CA THR A 2 9.27 3.92 -19.28
C THR A 2 9.00 4.99 -18.22
N ASP A 3 7.92 5.76 -18.40
CA ASP A 3 7.52 6.76 -17.41
C ASP A 3 7.14 6.01 -16.12
N LEU A 4 7.82 6.29 -15.02
CA LEU A 4 7.50 5.68 -13.73
C LEU A 4 6.21 6.34 -13.21
N PRO A 5 5.26 5.57 -12.67
CA PRO A 5 4.04 6.13 -12.11
C PRO A 5 4.38 7.06 -10.94
N ALA A 6 3.68 8.19 -10.86
CA ALA A 6 3.83 9.14 -9.76
C ALA A 6 3.31 8.55 -8.44
N ASP A 7 3.84 9.05 -7.32
CA ASP A 7 3.30 8.80 -5.98
C ASP A 7 1.84 9.29 -5.89
N LEU A 8 1.08 8.65 -5.00
CA LEU A 8 -0.28 9.03 -4.65
C LEU A 8 -0.35 9.55 -3.22
N THR A 9 -1.26 10.51 -3.00
CA THR A 9 -1.57 11.02 -1.67
C THR A 9 -3.08 10.97 -1.46
N LEU A 10 -3.51 10.33 -0.39
CA LEU A 10 -4.89 10.34 0.09
C LEU A 10 -4.93 11.09 1.43
N THR A 11 -6.06 11.70 1.73
CA THR A 11 -6.43 12.09 3.10
C THR A 11 -6.99 10.88 3.84
N LEU A 12 -6.98 10.89 5.18
CA LEU A 12 -7.57 9.82 5.98
C LEU A 12 -9.03 9.48 5.57
N PRO A 13 -9.93 10.45 5.32
CA PRO A 13 -11.28 10.12 4.82
C PRO A 13 -11.30 9.47 3.42
N GLU A 14 -10.36 9.82 2.53
CA GLU A 14 -10.25 9.19 1.21
C GLU A 14 -9.69 7.77 1.32
N TRP A 15 -8.77 7.54 2.26
CA TRP A 15 -8.28 6.22 2.61
C TRP A 15 -9.40 5.32 3.15
N ASP A 16 -10.19 5.81 4.11
CA ASP A 16 -11.33 5.07 4.66
C ASP A 16 -12.37 4.75 3.57
N ALA A 17 -12.67 5.72 2.70
CA ALA A 17 -13.57 5.53 1.58
C ALA A 17 -13.00 4.55 0.54
N PHE A 18 -11.69 4.51 0.36
CA PHE A 18 -11.01 3.53 -0.47
C PHE A 18 -11.16 2.12 0.11
N LEU A 19 -10.78 1.91 1.37
CA LEU A 19 -10.91 0.61 2.04
C LEU A 19 -12.35 0.08 2.01
N ALA A 20 -13.34 0.94 2.27
CA ALA A 20 -14.75 0.56 2.24
C ALA A 20 -15.25 0.06 0.87
N ARG A 21 -14.53 0.37 -0.22
CA ARG A 21 -14.84 -0.10 -1.58
C ARG A 21 -14.16 -1.42 -1.91
N LEU A 22 -13.29 -1.94 -1.05
CA LEU A 22 -12.54 -3.16 -1.31
C LEU A 22 -13.24 -4.40 -0.75
N TYR A 23 -12.99 -5.53 -1.39
CA TYR A 23 -13.23 -6.85 -0.81
C TYR A 23 -12.05 -7.78 -1.13
N GLU A 24 -11.85 -8.79 -0.31
CA GLU A 24 -10.86 -9.85 -0.58
C GLU A 24 -11.57 -11.21 -0.59
N ARG A 25 -11.29 -12.02 -1.61
CA ARG A 25 -11.80 -13.38 -1.73
C ARG A 25 -10.75 -14.25 -2.42
N ASP A 26 -10.44 -15.39 -1.84
CA ASP A 26 -9.46 -16.35 -2.38
C ASP A 26 -8.11 -15.68 -2.67
N ASP A 27 -7.58 -14.91 -1.70
CA ASP A 27 -6.33 -14.12 -1.79
C ASP A 27 -6.35 -13.03 -2.89
N ARG A 28 -7.53 -12.72 -3.44
CA ARG A 28 -7.70 -11.68 -4.45
C ARG A 28 -8.44 -10.48 -3.88
N LEU A 29 -7.69 -9.39 -3.71
CA LEU A 29 -8.22 -8.05 -3.45
C LEU A 29 -8.87 -7.46 -4.70
N ASP A 30 -10.10 -6.96 -4.65
CA ASP A 30 -10.76 -6.29 -5.77
C ASP A 30 -11.81 -5.25 -5.31
N LEU A 31 -12.43 -4.54 -6.26
CA LEU A 31 -13.45 -3.53 -5.98
C LEU A 31 -14.85 -4.13 -5.85
N ARG A 32 -15.59 -3.68 -4.84
CA ARG A 32 -17.01 -4.01 -4.67
C ARG A 32 -17.83 -3.48 -5.85
N ALA A 33 -18.68 -4.33 -6.40
CA ALA A 33 -19.70 -3.96 -7.37
C ALA A 33 -20.96 -3.47 -6.62
N GLY A 34 -21.59 -2.40 -7.12
CA GLY A 34 -22.69 -1.72 -6.42
C GLY A 34 -23.97 -2.55 -6.23
N ASP A 35 -24.14 -3.64 -6.98
CA ASP A 35 -25.29 -4.55 -6.93
C ASP A 35 -24.98 -5.92 -6.31
N ALA A 36 -23.72 -6.18 -5.95
CA ALA A 36 -23.29 -7.45 -5.36
C ALA A 36 -23.41 -7.45 -3.83
N THR A 37 -23.67 -8.62 -3.26
CA THR A 37 -23.62 -8.86 -1.81
C THR A 37 -22.30 -9.53 -1.45
N TYR A 38 -21.65 -9.05 -0.39
CA TYR A 38 -20.38 -9.54 0.11
C TYR A 38 -20.54 -9.93 1.58
N PRO A 39 -20.10 -11.13 2.01
CA PRO A 39 -20.06 -11.50 3.41
C PRO A 39 -19.06 -10.64 4.19
N GLU A 40 -19.26 -10.52 5.50
CA GLU A 40 -18.37 -9.75 6.39
C GLU A 40 -16.93 -10.26 6.36
N SER A 41 -16.74 -11.56 6.13
CA SER A 41 -15.42 -12.19 6.00
C SER A 41 -14.60 -11.72 4.79
N GLU A 42 -15.24 -11.02 3.83
CA GLU A 42 -14.56 -10.43 2.67
C GLU A 42 -14.31 -8.92 2.86
N THR A 43 -14.53 -8.39 4.07
CA THR A 43 -14.21 -6.99 4.38
C THR A 43 -12.71 -6.80 4.44
N VAL A 44 -12.24 -5.69 3.89
CA VAL A 44 -10.82 -5.32 3.87
C VAL A 44 -10.62 -4.17 4.83
N ASP A 45 -9.82 -4.42 5.85
CA ASP A 45 -9.21 -3.39 6.70
C ASP A 45 -7.74 -3.20 6.31
N ALA A 46 -7.01 -2.35 7.05
CA ALA A 46 -5.59 -2.10 6.81
C ALA A 46 -4.75 -3.39 6.94
N TYR A 47 -5.10 -4.28 7.86
CA TYR A 47 -4.41 -5.56 8.06
C TYR A 47 -4.57 -6.49 6.85
N VAL A 48 -5.79 -6.66 6.34
CA VAL A 48 -6.05 -7.44 5.12
C VAL A 48 -5.34 -6.80 3.91
N LEU A 49 -5.41 -5.47 3.77
CA LEU A 49 -4.74 -4.76 2.69
C LEU A 49 -3.21 -4.95 2.72
N SER A 50 -2.61 -5.07 3.91
CA SER A 50 -1.16 -5.26 4.07
C SER A 50 -0.62 -6.52 3.40
N GLY A 51 -1.43 -7.57 3.26
CA GLY A 51 -1.04 -8.79 2.53
C GLY A 51 -0.81 -8.56 1.03
N HIS A 52 -1.18 -7.38 0.51
CA HIS A 52 -1.01 -6.99 -0.89
C HIS A 52 0.02 -5.88 -1.09
N ALA A 53 0.58 -5.32 -0.01
CA ALA A 53 1.63 -4.32 -0.07
C ALA A 53 3.00 -4.97 -0.28
N GLU A 54 3.88 -4.31 -1.03
CA GLU A 54 5.28 -4.74 -1.19
C GLU A 54 6.12 -4.36 0.05
N ALA A 55 5.77 -3.24 0.68
CA ALA A 55 6.29 -2.77 1.95
C ALA A 55 5.38 -1.66 2.48
N LEU A 56 5.42 -1.40 3.78
CA LEU A 56 4.61 -0.37 4.42
C LEU A 56 5.32 0.22 5.64
N GLN A 57 4.95 1.45 5.96
CA GLN A 57 5.20 2.11 7.23
C GLN A 57 3.85 2.66 7.71
N SER A 58 3.21 1.95 8.63
CA SER A 58 1.85 2.25 9.09
C SER A 58 1.82 2.42 10.60
N ALA A 59 0.87 3.21 11.08
CA ALA A 59 0.59 3.35 12.51
C ALA A 59 -0.16 2.14 13.08
N GLU A 60 -0.95 1.47 12.23
CA GLU A 60 -1.89 0.41 12.63
C GLU A 60 -1.35 -0.99 12.32
N VAL A 61 -0.51 -1.11 11.29
CA VAL A 61 0.05 -2.39 10.86
C VAL A 61 1.56 -2.39 11.04
N ASP A 62 2.05 -3.35 11.83
CA ASP A 62 3.49 -3.57 12.01
C ASP A 62 4.12 -4.07 10.70
N GLY A 63 4.87 -3.20 10.03
CA GLY A 63 5.73 -3.57 8.91
C GLY A 63 7.09 -4.12 9.37
N ASP A 64 7.75 -4.91 8.52
CA ASP A 64 9.11 -5.41 8.79
C ASP A 64 10.15 -4.59 8.04
N LEU A 65 10.44 -3.37 8.54
CA LEU A 65 11.38 -2.44 7.91
C LEU A 65 12.77 -3.07 7.72
N TRP A 66 13.30 -3.70 8.77
CA TRP A 66 14.66 -4.24 8.77
C TRP A 66 14.75 -5.53 7.97
N GLY A 67 13.77 -6.43 8.08
CA GLY A 67 13.70 -7.61 7.21
C GLY A 67 13.55 -7.25 5.74
N THR A 68 12.75 -6.22 5.42
CA THR A 68 12.63 -5.72 4.04
C THR A 68 13.96 -5.16 3.53
N LEU A 69 14.73 -4.43 4.35
CA LEU A 69 16.07 -3.96 3.98
C LEU A 69 17.02 -5.11 3.69
N GLU A 70 17.01 -6.15 4.53
CA GLU A 70 17.81 -7.36 4.33
C GLU A 70 17.45 -8.07 3.03
N ASP A 71 16.15 -8.21 2.73
CA ASP A 71 15.65 -8.86 1.51
C ASP A 71 16.07 -8.11 0.22
N ILE A 72 16.20 -6.79 0.29
CA ILE A 72 16.65 -5.96 -0.84
C ILE A 72 18.17 -5.73 -0.86
N GLU A 73 18.92 -6.41 0.02
CA GLU A 73 20.38 -6.32 0.17
C GLU A 73 20.88 -4.89 0.49
N GLU A 74 20.12 -4.14 1.30
CA GLU A 74 20.45 -2.78 1.75
C GLU A 74 20.66 -2.70 3.27
N GLU A 75 21.44 -1.73 3.71
CA GLU A 75 21.64 -1.41 5.14
C GLU A 75 21.29 0.06 5.40
N ALA A 76 20.83 0.40 6.60
CA ALA A 76 20.56 1.79 6.98
C ALA A 76 20.95 2.07 8.43
N GLY A 77 21.40 3.29 8.72
CA GLY A 77 21.74 3.73 10.08
C GLY A 77 20.56 4.24 10.89
N SER A 78 19.38 4.37 10.27
CA SER A 78 18.15 4.85 10.91
C SER A 78 16.91 4.36 10.16
N GLU A 79 15.76 4.37 10.82
CA GLU A 79 14.48 3.99 10.20
C GLU A 79 14.12 4.91 9.02
N ALA A 80 14.34 6.22 9.16
CA ALA A 80 14.07 7.18 8.11
C ALA A 80 14.92 6.94 6.85
N GLU A 81 16.20 6.61 7.03
CA GLU A 81 17.08 6.20 5.93
C GLU A 81 16.62 4.88 5.32
N GLY A 82 16.27 3.91 6.17
CA GLY A 82 15.79 2.60 5.75
C GLY A 82 14.54 2.69 4.87
N TRP A 83 13.55 3.45 5.33
CA TRP A 83 12.31 3.66 4.59
C TRP A 83 12.55 4.38 3.26
N ALA A 84 13.43 5.39 3.24
CA ALA A 84 13.80 6.07 2.00
C ALA A 84 14.43 5.13 0.97
N LYS A 85 15.27 4.18 1.41
CA LYS A 85 15.89 3.16 0.55
C LYS A 85 14.88 2.17 -0.01
N ILE A 86 14.00 1.63 0.84
CA ILE A 86 12.90 0.74 0.43
C ILE A 86 12.02 1.44 -0.62
N CYS A 87 11.62 2.68 -0.33
CA CYS A 87 10.86 3.51 -1.25
C CYS A 87 11.55 3.67 -2.61
N ALA A 88 12.85 3.98 -2.63
CA ALA A 88 13.62 4.11 -3.88
C ALA A 88 13.67 2.78 -4.65
N PHE A 89 13.98 1.68 -3.95
CA PHE A 89 14.11 0.35 -4.53
C PHE A 89 12.84 -0.09 -5.27
N TYR A 90 11.67 0.07 -4.64
CA TYR A 90 10.41 -0.35 -5.23
C TYR A 90 9.90 0.61 -6.31
N ARG A 91 10.15 1.92 -6.19
CA ARG A 91 9.83 2.89 -7.25
C ARG A 91 10.60 2.61 -8.54
N ASP A 92 11.89 2.29 -8.44
CA ASP A 92 12.71 1.94 -9.61
C ASP A 92 12.20 0.68 -10.34
N ARG A 93 11.38 -0.13 -9.66
CA ARG A 93 10.70 -1.32 -10.20
C ARG A 93 9.26 -1.07 -10.65
N GLY A 94 8.81 0.19 -10.64
CA GLY A 94 7.49 0.60 -11.10
C GLY A 94 6.38 0.42 -10.06
N CYS A 95 6.73 0.26 -8.79
CA CYS A 95 5.76 0.37 -7.69
C CYS A 95 5.48 1.84 -7.37
N VAL A 96 4.39 2.07 -6.66
CA VAL A 96 3.89 3.39 -6.30
C VAL A 96 3.84 3.49 -4.78
N LEU A 97 4.36 4.61 -4.26
CA LEU A 97 4.13 4.99 -2.88
C LEU A 97 2.78 5.70 -2.79
N LEU A 98 1.88 5.16 -1.97
CA LEU A 98 0.65 5.78 -1.52
C LEU A 98 0.87 6.31 -0.11
N ARG A 99 0.71 7.62 0.08
CA ARG A 99 0.76 8.26 1.40
C ARG A 99 -0.64 8.62 1.87
N VAL A 100 -0.97 8.32 3.12
CA VAL A 100 -2.17 8.82 3.78
C VAL A 100 -1.78 9.99 4.68
N THR A 101 -2.53 11.09 4.56
CA THR A 101 -2.28 12.33 5.31
C THR A 101 -3.37 12.57 6.34
N GLY A 102 -3.02 13.28 7.42
CA GLY A 102 -3.93 13.54 8.54
C GLY A 102 -3.83 12.51 9.67
N THR A 103 -2.82 11.64 9.63
CA THR A 103 -2.45 10.71 10.71
C THR A 103 -1.40 11.35 11.62
N GLU A 104 -1.32 10.88 12.89
CA GLU A 104 -0.29 11.33 13.85
C GLU A 104 1.07 10.68 13.58
N GLU A 105 1.03 9.42 13.15
CA GLU A 105 2.19 8.62 12.75
C GLU A 105 2.22 8.43 11.23
N PRO A 106 3.35 8.03 10.62
CA PRO A 106 3.44 7.75 9.19
C PRO A 106 2.45 6.68 8.75
N GLU A 107 1.87 6.89 7.58
CA GLU A 107 0.92 5.96 6.94
C GLU A 107 1.23 5.91 5.45
N GLU A 108 2.24 5.12 5.11
CA GLU A 108 2.82 5.02 3.78
C GLU A 108 2.86 3.56 3.30
N TRP A 109 2.37 3.33 2.09
CA TRP A 109 2.16 2.00 1.53
C TRP A 109 2.76 1.90 0.14
N ILE A 110 3.49 0.83 -0.14
CA ILE A 110 4.06 0.57 -1.47
C ILE A 110 3.25 -0.55 -2.13
N PHE A 111 2.70 -0.26 -3.30
CA PHE A 111 1.96 -1.24 -4.10
C PHE A 111 2.47 -1.28 -5.54
N SER A 112 2.31 -2.42 -6.20
CA SER A 112 2.50 -2.47 -7.65
C SER A 112 1.51 -1.53 -8.37
N ALA A 113 1.97 -0.85 -9.41
CA ALA A 113 1.09 0.03 -10.19
C ALA A 113 -0.05 -0.73 -10.88
N ALA A 114 0.14 -2.01 -11.19
CA ALA A 114 -0.90 -2.86 -11.75
C ALA A 114 -2.05 -3.09 -10.75
N LEU A 115 -1.73 -3.29 -9.47
CA LEU A 115 -2.74 -3.38 -8.42
C LEU A 115 -3.51 -2.07 -8.29
N LEU A 116 -2.82 -0.94 -8.16
CA LEU A 116 -3.48 0.36 -7.98
C LEU A 116 -4.38 0.75 -9.17
N ARG A 117 -3.99 0.43 -10.41
CA ARG A 117 -4.88 0.59 -11.58
C ARG A 117 -6.13 -0.28 -11.47
N ARG A 118 -5.97 -1.55 -11.09
CA ARG A 118 -7.09 -2.48 -10.91
C ARG A 118 -8.05 -2.01 -9.81
N LEU A 119 -7.52 -1.39 -8.77
CA LEU A 119 -8.30 -0.81 -7.67
C LEU A 119 -8.81 0.61 -7.96
N GLY A 120 -8.57 1.15 -9.17
CA GLY A 120 -9.08 2.44 -9.60
C GLY A 120 -8.45 3.65 -8.89
N LEU A 121 -7.21 3.51 -8.40
CA LEU A 121 -6.41 4.60 -7.83
C LEU A 121 -5.43 5.21 -8.85
N LEU A 122 -5.19 4.54 -9.97
CA LEU A 122 -4.39 5.02 -11.10
C LEU A 122 -5.17 4.83 -12.41
N ASP A 123 -4.91 5.72 -13.36
CA ASP A 123 -5.38 5.64 -14.75
C ASP A 123 -4.53 4.68 -15.63
#